data_AF-A0A843Y9L8-F1
#
_entry.id   AF-A0A843Y9L8-F1
#
_cell.length_a   1.000
_cell.length_b   1.000
_cell.length_c   1.000
_cell.angle_alpha   90.00
_cell.angle_beta   90.00
_cell.angle_gamma   90.00
#
_symmetry.space_group_name_H-M   'P 1'
#
loop_
_entity.id
_entity.type
_entity.pdbx_description
1 polymer ?
#
loop_
_entity_poly.entity_id
_entity_poly.type
_entity_poly.pdbx_seq_one_letter_code
_entity_poly.pdbx_strand_id
1 'polypeptide(L)'
;MASQIRFIKAFQYRRHTHLLCWICGSGVKAVLLRPSKEAVMRWFLGIIIALAMLCPVTPAWAGFHLCNDTADDHHVAFTQKTDGAWVSQGWRSVPADDCVTLISQDLTSRFYYLRLRDLGVDLVPSSVKFCASDQDFRGTGSTECHRQSLSSLDFARIDVGRDTSDFTQQISALLPQDDVSKVAQRTLQAVFESCRVAPGGNGPLCSFVGQDRQILTRLKPSVPKSLARRLMQLPTGALVRLTVTVFHDSPNALEVKVLEAAHLPADEAHKQLMDLQGTWVSTIDPNDSFTVHGPSRMNFYLGAATTREFLSVSPQCLGHVAQGGFTLHAWSKDDTKGLCYQIDRLDREYLTLRFLPSGQALEYIRKPGS
;
A
#
# COMPACT_ATOMS: atom_id res chain seq x y z
N MET A 1 12.17 -41.79 33.04
CA MET A 1 11.93 -40.93 34.22
C MET A 1 10.66 -40.14 33.93
N ALA A 2 9.45 -40.68 34.18
CA ALA A 2 8.63 -40.48 35.41
C ALA A 2 8.57 -38.99 35.82
N SER A 3 7.45 -38.25 35.80
CA SER A 3 6.13 -38.45 36.44
C SER A 3 5.11 -37.48 35.80
N GLN A 4 3.97 -37.86 35.20
CA GLN A 4 2.63 -38.13 35.77
C GLN A 4 2.17 -37.18 36.89
N ILE A 5 1.18 -36.32 36.60
CA ILE A 5 0.07 -35.96 37.51
C ILE A 5 -1.22 -35.88 36.68
N ARG A 6 -2.15 -36.80 37.00
CA ARG A 6 -3.55 -36.86 36.54
C ARG A 6 -4.43 -36.01 37.46
N PHE A 7 -5.50 -35.40 36.94
CA PHE A 7 -6.80 -35.41 37.61
C PHE A 7 -7.93 -35.32 36.58
N ILE A 8 -8.57 -36.46 36.34
CA ILE A 8 -9.89 -36.61 35.74
C ILE A 8 -10.86 -36.75 36.91
N LYS A 9 -11.95 -35.97 36.95
CA LYS A 9 -13.20 -36.45 37.56
C LYS A 9 -14.40 -35.94 36.77
N ALA A 10 -15.05 -36.90 36.12
CA ALA A 10 -16.43 -36.86 35.69
C ALA A 10 -17.37 -36.91 36.91
N PHE A 11 -18.53 -36.27 36.82
CA PHE A 11 -19.66 -36.49 37.72
C PHE A 11 -20.95 -36.26 36.91
N GLN A 12 -21.39 -37.26 36.14
CA GLN A 12 -22.39 -38.28 36.52
C GLN A 12 -23.67 -37.74 37.19
N TYR A 13 -24.67 -37.68 36.32
CA TYR A 13 -26.11 -37.67 36.54
C TYR A 13 -26.56 -38.78 37.52
N ARG A 14 -27.33 -38.44 38.56
CA ARG A 14 -28.15 -39.41 39.29
C ARG A 14 -29.38 -38.76 39.92
N ARG A 15 -30.55 -39.19 39.44
CA ARG A 15 -31.85 -39.04 40.11
C ARG A 15 -31.85 -39.84 41.41
N HIS A 16 -32.34 -39.25 42.50
CA HIS A 16 -33.00 -40.00 43.58
C HIS A 16 -34.07 -39.13 44.24
N THR A 17 -35.31 -39.53 44.01
CA THR A 17 -36.51 -39.31 44.83
C THR A 17 -36.31 -39.89 46.23
N HIS A 18 -36.68 -39.15 47.28
CA HIS A 18 -37.31 -39.70 48.49
C HIS A 18 -38.17 -38.64 49.19
N LEU A 19 -39.39 -39.07 49.53
CA LEU A 19 -40.37 -38.38 50.36
C LEU A 19 -39.81 -38.07 51.75
N LEU A 20 -40.28 -36.97 52.34
CA LEU A 20 -40.65 -36.91 53.76
C LEU A 20 -41.86 -35.99 53.94
N CYS A 21 -42.84 -36.54 54.65
CA CYS A 21 -44.13 -35.99 55.03
C CYS A 21 -43.98 -35.01 56.20
N TRP A 22 -44.82 -33.97 56.31
CA TRP A 22 -45.35 -33.46 57.59
C TRP A 22 -46.56 -32.52 57.41
N ILE A 23 -47.73 -33.06 57.78
CA ILE A 23 -48.80 -32.51 58.66
C ILE A 23 -49.64 -31.26 58.26
N CYS A 24 -50.97 -31.48 58.33
CA CYS A 24 -52.13 -30.59 58.58
C CYS A 24 -52.33 -29.35 57.69
N GLY A 25 -53.54 -29.01 57.24
CA GLY A 25 -54.88 -29.46 57.60
C GLY A 25 -55.84 -28.34 57.19
N SER A 26 -56.76 -28.62 56.27
CA SER A 26 -58.04 -27.92 56.08
C SER A 26 -58.74 -28.56 54.89
N GLY A 27 -59.91 -29.12 55.14
CA GLY A 27 -60.75 -29.74 54.12
C GLY A 27 -61.27 -28.70 53.14
N VAL A 28 -60.58 -28.53 52.02
CA VAL A 28 -61.16 -28.00 50.80
C VAL A 28 -61.21 -29.17 49.83
N LYS A 29 -62.42 -29.63 49.49
CA LYS A 29 -62.62 -30.58 48.40
C LYS A 29 -62.14 -29.88 47.11
N ALA A 30 -60.90 -30.14 46.70
CA ALA A 30 -60.40 -29.73 45.41
C ALA A 30 -61.20 -30.50 44.34
N VAL A 31 -62.17 -29.81 43.74
CA VAL A 31 -62.81 -30.27 42.51
C VAL A 31 -61.71 -30.33 41.45
N LEU A 32 -61.19 -31.53 41.19
CA LEU A 32 -60.28 -31.79 40.09
C LEU A 32 -61.06 -31.63 38.77
N LEU A 33 -61.17 -30.38 38.32
CA LEU A 33 -61.53 -30.08 36.94
C LEU A 33 -60.47 -30.72 36.06
N ARG A 34 -60.80 -31.86 35.43
CA ARG A 34 -59.99 -32.41 34.34
C ARG A 34 -59.92 -31.33 33.27
N PRO A 35 -58.74 -30.76 32.96
CA PRO A 35 -58.63 -29.79 31.89
C PRO A 35 -59.09 -30.48 30.60
N SER A 36 -59.97 -29.81 29.84
CA SER A 36 -60.40 -30.34 28.55
C SER A 36 -59.16 -30.55 27.65
N LYS A 37 -59.22 -31.51 26.73
CA LYS A 37 -58.11 -31.78 25.78
C LYS A 37 -57.68 -30.50 25.03
N GLU A 38 -58.59 -29.54 24.89
CA GLU A 38 -58.34 -28.24 24.27
C GLU A 38 -57.52 -27.28 25.16
N ALA A 39 -57.71 -27.32 26.48
CA ALA A 39 -56.90 -26.53 27.40
C ALA A 39 -55.45 -27.02 27.40
N VAL A 40 -55.22 -28.33 27.40
CA VAL A 40 -53.87 -28.90 27.31
C VAL A 40 -53.20 -28.56 25.98
N MET A 41 -53.93 -28.66 24.86
CA MET A 41 -53.43 -28.28 23.54
C MET A 41 -53.05 -26.80 23.45
N ARG A 42 -53.85 -25.90 24.05
CA ARG A 42 -53.56 -24.46 24.11
C ARG A 42 -52.31 -24.14 24.94
N TRP A 43 -52.09 -24.86 26.03
CA TRP A 43 -50.88 -24.71 26.85
C TRP A 43 -49.63 -25.18 26.12
N PHE A 44 -49.68 -26.33 25.42
CA PHE A 44 -48.56 -26.79 24.60
C PHE A 44 -48.27 -25.84 23.43
N LEU A 45 -49.29 -25.30 22.78
CA LEU A 45 -49.12 -24.32 21.70
C LEU A 45 -48.50 -23.01 22.21
N GLY A 46 -48.94 -22.54 23.38
CA GLY A 46 -48.35 -21.35 24.03
C GLY A 46 -46.88 -21.53 24.41
N ILE A 47 -46.50 -22.72 24.89
CA ILE A 47 -45.11 -23.06 25.21
C ILE A 47 -44.25 -23.12 23.94
N ILE A 48 -44.77 -23.68 22.84
CA ILE A 48 -44.05 -23.73 21.55
C ILE A 48 -43.82 -22.32 20.99
N ILE A 49 -44.83 -21.44 21.05
CA ILE A 49 -44.70 -20.05 20.59
C ILE A 49 -43.71 -19.27 21.46
N ALA A 50 -43.77 -19.43 22.79
CA ALA A 50 -42.83 -18.79 23.70
C ALA A 50 -41.39 -19.27 23.46
N LEU A 51 -41.20 -20.56 23.19
CA LEU A 51 -39.89 -21.15 22.90
C LEU A 51 -39.34 -20.71 21.53
N ALA A 52 -40.21 -20.47 20.54
CA ALA A 52 -39.82 -19.93 19.23
C ALA A 52 -39.37 -18.46 19.30
N MET A 53 -39.89 -17.66 20.24
CA MET A 53 -39.46 -16.28 20.47
C MET A 53 -38.10 -16.16 21.19
N LEU A 54 -37.58 -17.25 21.76
CA LEU A 54 -36.27 -17.30 22.42
C LEU A 54 -35.12 -17.66 21.46
N CYS A 55 -35.40 -17.89 20.16
CA CYS A 55 -34.34 -18.05 19.17
C CYS A 55 -33.64 -16.70 18.93
N PRO A 56 -32.33 -16.58 19.21
CA PRO A 56 -31.58 -15.38 18.85
C PRO A 56 -31.60 -15.23 17.33
N VAL A 57 -32.15 -14.11 16.84
CA VAL A 57 -32.01 -13.72 15.44
C VAL A 57 -30.53 -13.43 15.23
N THR A 58 -29.81 -14.36 14.59
CA THR A 58 -28.46 -14.08 14.14
C THR A 58 -28.53 -12.90 13.16
N PRO A 59 -27.73 -11.84 13.33
CA PRO A 59 -27.69 -10.77 12.36
C PRO A 59 -27.42 -11.39 10.99
N ALA A 60 -28.33 -11.21 10.05
CA ALA A 60 -28.08 -11.57 8.67
C ALA A 60 -26.90 -10.70 8.22
N TRP A 61 -25.73 -11.31 8.05
CA TRP A 61 -24.62 -10.66 7.37
C TRP A 61 -25.08 -10.50 5.93
N ALA A 62 -25.31 -9.25 5.56
CA ALA A 62 -25.74 -8.83 4.24
C ALA A 62 -24.77 -7.74 3.81
N GLY A 63 -24.10 -7.95 2.68
CA GLY A 63 -23.07 -7.03 2.26
C GLY A 63 -21.99 -7.63 1.38
N PHE A 64 -21.09 -6.74 0.97
CA PHE A 64 -19.85 -7.12 0.29
C PHE A 64 -18.70 -6.85 1.24
N HIS A 65 -18.00 -7.90 1.65
CA HIS A 65 -16.85 -7.84 2.51
C HIS A 65 -15.58 -8.15 1.71
N LEU A 66 -14.54 -7.35 1.93
CA LEU A 66 -13.20 -7.61 1.39
C LEU A 66 -12.27 -7.89 2.56
N CYS A 67 -11.77 -9.13 2.62
CA CYS A 67 -10.82 -9.59 3.62
C CYS A 67 -9.40 -9.60 3.04
N ASN A 68 -8.48 -8.99 3.79
CA ASN A 68 -7.07 -9.00 3.48
C ASN A 68 -6.39 -10.14 4.25
N ASP A 69 -6.27 -11.28 3.59
CA ASP A 69 -5.56 -12.46 4.06
C ASP A 69 -4.06 -12.45 3.70
N THR A 70 -3.51 -11.25 3.46
CA THR A 70 -2.09 -11.05 3.17
C THR A 70 -1.40 -10.33 4.33
N ALA A 71 -0.07 -10.44 4.38
CA ALA A 71 0.73 -9.85 5.45
C ALA A 71 0.86 -8.31 5.39
N ASP A 72 0.37 -7.68 4.32
CA ASP A 72 0.56 -6.25 4.06
C ASP A 72 -0.78 -5.53 3.98
N ASP A 73 -0.85 -4.32 4.52
CA ASP A 73 -1.98 -3.42 4.28
C ASP A 73 -2.09 -3.07 2.79
N HIS A 74 -3.34 -3.02 2.32
CA HIS A 74 -3.69 -2.64 0.95
C HIS A 74 -4.73 -1.54 0.93
N HIS A 75 -4.89 -0.90 -0.22
CA HIS A 75 -5.91 0.10 -0.45
C HIS A 75 -6.80 -0.33 -1.60
N VAL A 76 -8.11 -0.27 -1.41
CA VAL A 76 -9.10 -0.66 -2.41
C VAL A 76 -9.88 0.55 -2.93
N ALA A 77 -10.00 0.63 -4.25
CA ALA A 77 -11.02 1.39 -4.94
C ALA A 77 -12.13 0.42 -5.36
N PHE A 78 -13.39 0.81 -5.17
CA PHE A 78 -14.55 -0.04 -5.40
C PHE A 78 -15.57 0.69 -6.28
N THR A 79 -16.20 -0.05 -7.19
CA THR A 79 -17.25 0.48 -8.06
C THR A 79 -18.52 -0.36 -7.98
N GLN A 80 -19.65 0.34 -7.95
CA GLN A 80 -20.98 -0.24 -7.97
C GLN A 80 -21.91 0.59 -8.84
N LYS A 81 -23.04 -0.02 -9.23
CA LYS A 81 -24.12 0.71 -9.89
C LYS A 81 -25.07 1.26 -8.84
N THR A 82 -25.25 2.57 -8.82
CA THR A 82 -26.18 3.29 -7.94
C THR A 82 -27.05 4.19 -8.79
N ASP A 83 -28.38 4.10 -8.63
CA ASP A 83 -29.37 4.90 -9.38
C ASP A 83 -29.17 4.89 -10.91
N GLY A 84 -28.79 3.74 -11.45
CA GLY A 84 -28.54 3.56 -12.88
C GLY A 84 -27.15 3.99 -13.37
N ALA A 85 -26.36 4.68 -12.55
CA ALA A 85 -25.02 5.14 -12.88
C ALA A 85 -23.93 4.30 -12.21
N TRP A 86 -22.79 4.11 -12.88
CA TRP A 86 -21.60 3.56 -12.25
C TRP A 86 -20.95 4.62 -11.37
N VAL A 87 -20.66 4.28 -10.12
CA VAL A 87 -19.93 5.13 -9.18
C VAL A 87 -18.72 4.37 -8.67
N SER A 88 -17.53 4.93 -8.91
CA SER A 88 -16.24 4.43 -8.46
C SER A 88 -15.71 5.34 -7.36
N GLN A 89 -15.21 4.77 -6.27
CA GLN A 89 -14.63 5.53 -5.16
C GLN A 89 -13.41 4.81 -4.57
N GLY A 90 -12.44 5.60 -4.13
CA GLY A 90 -11.23 5.12 -3.45
C GLY A 90 -10.54 6.28 -2.73
N TRP A 91 -9.57 6.04 -1.85
CA TRP A 91 -9.03 4.73 -1.47
C TRP A 91 -9.48 4.35 -0.06
N ARG A 92 -10.04 3.16 0.10
CA ARG A 92 -10.34 2.60 1.43
C ARG A 92 -9.17 1.72 1.87
N SER A 93 -8.64 1.98 3.07
CA SER A 93 -7.62 1.12 3.68
C SER A 93 -8.22 -0.24 4.07
N VAL A 94 -7.48 -1.31 3.79
CA VAL A 94 -7.77 -2.69 4.16
C VAL A 94 -6.55 -3.21 4.93
N PRO A 95 -6.58 -3.16 6.28
CA PRO A 95 -5.45 -3.58 7.11
C PRO A 95 -5.09 -5.06 6.90
N ALA A 96 -3.84 -5.43 7.14
CA ALA A 96 -3.40 -6.83 7.12
C ALA A 96 -4.20 -7.68 8.12
N ASP A 97 -4.52 -8.92 7.73
CA ASP A 97 -5.29 -9.88 8.52
C ASP A 97 -6.68 -9.36 8.99
N ASP A 98 -7.26 -8.38 8.29
CA ASP A 98 -8.55 -7.74 8.64
C ASP A 98 -9.53 -7.68 7.45
N CYS A 99 -10.81 -7.47 7.72
CA CYS A 99 -11.88 -7.37 6.73
C CYS A 99 -12.60 -6.02 6.78
N VAL A 100 -12.87 -5.45 5.61
CA VAL A 100 -13.68 -4.22 5.49
C VAL A 100 -14.98 -4.48 4.76
N THR A 101 -16.05 -3.85 5.22
CA THR A 101 -17.37 -3.88 4.58
C THR A 101 -17.46 -2.80 3.51
N LEU A 102 -17.45 -3.18 2.23
CA LEU A 102 -17.59 -2.27 1.09
C LEU A 102 -19.05 -1.87 0.83
N ILE A 103 -19.97 -2.82 1.00
CA ILE A 103 -21.42 -2.61 0.95
C ILE A 103 -22.02 -3.22 2.21
N SER A 104 -22.89 -2.50 2.92
CA SER A 104 -23.51 -2.93 4.17
C SER A 104 -24.99 -3.33 4.03
N GLN A 105 -25.47 -3.48 2.79
CA GLN A 105 -26.84 -3.83 2.43
C GLN A 105 -26.83 -5.07 1.53
N ASP A 106 -27.99 -5.68 1.33
CA ASP A 106 -28.16 -6.81 0.41
C ASP A 106 -27.56 -6.50 -0.97
N LEU A 107 -26.76 -7.46 -1.46
CA LEU A 107 -26.21 -7.37 -2.80
C LEU A 107 -27.32 -7.53 -3.85
N THR A 108 -27.41 -6.53 -4.73
CA THR A 108 -28.43 -6.46 -5.78
C THR A 108 -27.88 -6.83 -7.16
N SER A 109 -26.57 -7.02 -7.29
CA SER A 109 -25.87 -7.29 -8.54
C SER A 109 -25.04 -8.56 -8.45
N ARG A 110 -24.89 -9.28 -9.56
CA ARG A 110 -24.00 -10.45 -9.65
C ARG A 110 -22.52 -10.05 -9.73
N PHE A 111 -22.23 -8.90 -10.32
CA PHE A 111 -20.86 -8.46 -10.59
C PHE A 111 -20.55 -7.18 -9.84
N TYR A 112 -19.44 -7.21 -9.11
CA TYR A 112 -18.83 -6.06 -8.45
C TYR A 112 -17.43 -5.87 -8.97
N TYR A 113 -16.87 -4.67 -8.89
CA TYR A 113 -15.51 -4.45 -9.35
C TYR A 113 -14.68 -3.67 -8.34
N LEU A 114 -13.43 -4.10 -8.21
CA LEU A 114 -12.49 -3.50 -7.29
C LEU A 114 -11.11 -3.39 -7.93
N ARG A 115 -10.36 -2.40 -7.50
CA ARG A 115 -8.95 -2.22 -7.82
C ARG A 115 -8.20 -2.12 -6.52
N LEU A 116 -7.10 -2.85 -6.41
CA LEU A 116 -6.20 -2.74 -5.28
C LEU A 116 -4.95 -1.96 -5.71
N ARG A 117 -4.45 -1.11 -4.81
CA ARG A 117 -3.11 -0.54 -4.90
C ARG A 117 -2.20 -1.24 -3.90
N ASP A 118 -0.89 -1.12 -4.09
CA ASP A 118 0.15 -1.60 -3.17
C ASP A 118 0.37 -3.12 -3.10
N LEU A 119 -0.30 -3.91 -3.96
CA LEU A 119 -0.08 -5.35 -4.10
C LEU A 119 1.16 -5.71 -4.91
N GLY A 120 1.43 -4.88 -5.92
CA GLY A 120 2.58 -5.04 -6.75
C GLY A 120 2.54 -6.14 -7.80
N VAL A 121 1.35 -6.68 -8.00
CA VAL A 121 0.97 -7.54 -9.11
C VAL A 121 -0.37 -7.05 -9.61
N ASP A 122 -0.60 -7.16 -10.92
CA ASP A 122 -1.93 -6.96 -11.46
C ASP A 122 -2.85 -8.07 -10.92
N LEU A 123 -4.06 -7.69 -10.54
CA LEU A 123 -5.10 -8.67 -10.22
C LEU A 123 -5.38 -9.52 -11.46
N VAL A 124 -5.77 -10.78 -11.26
CA VAL A 124 -6.19 -11.65 -12.36
C VAL A 124 -7.17 -10.89 -13.26
N PRO A 125 -6.89 -10.79 -14.56
CA PRO A 125 -7.56 -9.80 -15.40
C PRO A 125 -9.06 -10.06 -15.48
N SER A 126 -9.82 -9.00 -15.24
CA SER A 126 -11.09 -8.78 -15.91
C SER A 126 -11.05 -7.38 -16.50
N SER A 127 -11.36 -7.27 -17.79
CA SER A 127 -11.01 -6.15 -18.67
C SER A 127 -11.96 -4.95 -18.58
N VAL A 128 -12.48 -4.61 -17.40
CA VAL A 128 -13.42 -3.48 -17.27
C VAL A 128 -12.69 -2.27 -16.70
N LYS A 129 -12.72 -1.17 -17.46
CA LYS A 129 -12.12 0.11 -17.07
C LYS A 129 -13.15 1.01 -16.40
N PHE A 130 -12.75 1.66 -15.32
CA PHE A 130 -13.52 2.71 -14.65
C PHE A 130 -12.64 3.94 -14.43
N CYS A 131 -13.28 5.08 -14.16
CA CYS A 131 -12.56 6.29 -13.78
C CYS A 131 -12.01 6.17 -12.36
N ALA A 132 -10.72 6.42 -12.19
CA ALA A 132 -10.01 6.34 -10.92
C ALA A 132 -8.78 7.29 -10.88
N SER A 133 -8.26 7.54 -9.68
CA SER A 133 -7.07 8.38 -9.45
C SER A 133 -6.09 7.70 -8.49
N ASP A 134 -4.85 8.13 -8.52
CA ASP A 134 -3.83 7.75 -7.53
C ASP A 134 -4.02 8.49 -6.18
N GLN A 135 -4.93 9.47 -6.11
CA GLN A 135 -5.37 10.13 -4.88
C GLN A 135 -6.79 9.70 -4.51
N ASP A 136 -7.27 10.08 -3.33
CA ASP A 136 -8.67 9.88 -2.95
C ASP A 136 -9.61 10.54 -3.96
N PHE A 137 -10.66 9.81 -4.35
CA PHE A 137 -11.54 10.18 -5.43
C PHE A 137 -12.93 9.58 -5.29
N ARG A 138 -13.88 10.24 -5.97
CA ARG A 138 -15.19 9.69 -6.31
C ARG A 138 -15.52 10.14 -7.71
N GLY A 139 -15.76 9.18 -8.61
CA GLY A 139 -16.04 9.42 -10.02
C GLY A 139 -17.26 8.66 -10.48
N THR A 140 -17.85 9.11 -11.58
CA THR A 140 -18.98 8.43 -12.22
C THR A 140 -18.64 7.96 -13.62
N GLY A 141 -19.24 6.85 -14.03
CA GLY A 141 -19.08 6.27 -15.36
C GLY A 141 -17.76 5.53 -15.59
N SER A 142 -17.59 5.08 -16.82
CA SER A 142 -16.40 4.37 -17.33
C SER A 142 -15.74 5.09 -18.51
N THR A 143 -16.29 6.23 -18.92
CA THR A 143 -15.86 7.02 -20.09
C THR A 143 -15.58 8.46 -19.68
N GLU A 144 -14.80 9.18 -20.50
CA GLU A 144 -14.58 10.62 -20.33
C GLU A 144 -13.96 11.02 -18.97
N CYS A 145 -13.18 10.11 -18.36
CA CYS A 145 -12.57 10.30 -17.04
C CYS A 145 -11.76 11.60 -16.91
N HIS A 146 -11.13 12.03 -18.00
CA HIS A 146 -10.35 13.27 -18.04
C HIS A 146 -11.18 14.52 -17.71
N ARG A 147 -12.49 14.54 -18.00
CA ARG A 147 -13.37 15.67 -17.62
C ARG A 147 -13.60 15.76 -16.11
N GLN A 148 -13.33 14.66 -15.39
CA GLN A 148 -13.39 14.55 -13.95
C GLN A 148 -11.98 14.61 -13.32
N SER A 149 -10.93 14.92 -14.09
CA SER A 149 -9.53 14.84 -13.66
C SER A 149 -9.13 13.43 -13.16
N LEU A 150 -9.74 12.39 -13.74
CA LEU A 150 -9.49 10.99 -13.44
C LEU A 150 -8.89 10.25 -14.66
N SER A 151 -8.27 9.11 -14.39
CA SER A 151 -7.69 8.21 -15.39
C SER A 151 -8.59 6.98 -15.61
N SER A 152 -8.55 6.41 -16.80
CA SER A 152 -9.25 5.15 -17.12
C SER A 152 -8.38 3.96 -16.71
N LEU A 153 -8.69 3.34 -15.56
CA LEU A 153 -7.89 2.26 -14.97
C LEU A 153 -8.68 0.95 -14.93
N ASP A 154 -7.96 -0.18 -14.96
CA ASP A 154 -8.55 -1.53 -14.94
C ASP A 154 -8.99 -1.94 -13.52
N PHE A 155 -10.13 -2.62 -13.42
CA PHE A 155 -10.69 -3.16 -12.18
C PHE A 155 -10.95 -4.67 -12.33
N ALA A 156 -10.68 -5.44 -11.28
CA ALA A 156 -11.03 -6.85 -11.19
C ALA A 156 -12.53 -7.01 -10.95
N ARG A 157 -13.17 -7.87 -11.74
CA ARG A 157 -14.60 -8.23 -11.66
C ARG A 157 -14.75 -9.43 -10.75
N ILE A 158 -15.52 -9.23 -9.71
CA ILE A 158 -15.91 -10.25 -8.75
C ILE A 158 -17.30 -10.76 -9.15
N ASP A 159 -17.41 -12.05 -9.43
CA ASP A 159 -18.68 -12.72 -9.67
C ASP A 159 -19.16 -13.35 -8.36
N VAL A 160 -20.16 -12.72 -7.74
CA VAL A 160 -20.71 -13.21 -6.47
C VAL A 160 -21.81 -14.25 -6.66
N GLY A 161 -22.25 -14.50 -7.90
CA GLY A 161 -23.42 -15.31 -8.20
C GLY A 161 -24.72 -14.50 -8.33
N ARG A 162 -25.78 -15.15 -8.82
CA ARG A 162 -27.12 -14.54 -8.86
C ARG A 162 -27.79 -14.69 -7.49
N ASP A 163 -28.65 -13.74 -7.15
CA ASP A 163 -29.50 -13.78 -5.94
C ASP A 163 -28.71 -13.97 -4.64
N THR A 164 -27.45 -13.54 -4.64
CA THR A 164 -26.55 -13.57 -3.50
C THR A 164 -26.75 -12.27 -2.72
N SER A 165 -27.02 -12.35 -1.42
CA SER A 165 -27.22 -11.17 -0.55
C SER A 165 -25.96 -10.80 0.25
N ASP A 166 -25.02 -11.74 0.38
CA ASP A 166 -23.78 -11.60 1.15
C ASP A 166 -22.61 -12.27 0.43
N PHE A 167 -21.45 -11.61 0.40
CA PHE A 167 -20.25 -12.16 -0.22
C PHE A 167 -18.99 -11.65 0.47
N THR A 168 -18.05 -12.57 0.70
CA THR A 168 -16.71 -12.24 1.20
C THR A 168 -15.67 -12.57 0.15
N GLN A 169 -14.93 -11.55 -0.30
CA GLN A 169 -13.79 -11.69 -1.19
C GLN A 169 -12.49 -11.70 -0.40
N GLN A 170 -11.63 -12.70 -0.65
CA GLN A 170 -10.25 -12.70 -0.15
C GLN A 170 -9.31 -12.02 -1.15
N ILE A 171 -8.37 -11.19 -0.69
CA ILE A 171 -7.42 -10.52 -1.58
C ILE A 171 -6.52 -11.54 -2.29
N SER A 172 -6.02 -12.57 -1.60
CA SER A 172 -5.14 -13.59 -2.19
C SER A 172 -5.76 -14.30 -3.39
N ALA A 173 -7.09 -14.50 -3.38
CA ALA A 173 -7.84 -15.14 -4.47
C ALA A 173 -7.92 -14.28 -5.74
N LEU A 174 -7.62 -12.97 -5.64
CA LEU A 174 -7.55 -12.05 -6.77
C LEU A 174 -6.15 -11.97 -7.38
N LEU A 175 -5.15 -12.53 -6.71
CA LEU A 175 -3.78 -12.53 -7.18
C LEU A 175 -3.58 -13.66 -8.18
N PRO A 176 -2.71 -13.47 -9.20
CA PRO A 176 -2.30 -14.55 -10.08
C PRO A 176 -1.86 -15.77 -9.26
N GLN A 177 -2.48 -16.92 -9.51
CA GLN A 177 -2.17 -18.19 -8.86
C GLN A 177 -0.87 -18.81 -9.39
N ASP A 178 -0.29 -18.23 -10.45
CA ASP A 178 0.98 -18.66 -11.03
C ASP A 178 2.15 -17.99 -10.29
N ASP A 179 3.15 -18.83 -10.01
CA ASP A 179 4.45 -18.55 -9.38
C ASP A 179 4.84 -17.06 -9.42
N VAL A 180 4.77 -16.39 -8.25
CA VAL A 180 5.15 -14.98 -7.98
C VAL A 180 6.54 -14.65 -8.54
N SER A 181 7.33 -15.67 -8.87
CA SER A 181 8.57 -15.67 -9.63
C SER A 181 8.49 -15.09 -11.06
N LYS A 182 7.29 -14.94 -11.66
CA LYS A 182 7.09 -14.44 -13.04
C LYS A 182 6.50 -13.03 -13.17
N VAL A 183 6.33 -12.29 -12.07
CA VAL A 183 6.17 -10.83 -12.16
C VAL A 183 7.48 -10.31 -12.74
N ALA A 184 7.44 -9.58 -13.86
CA ALA A 184 8.64 -9.19 -14.61
C ALA A 184 9.64 -8.44 -13.71
N GLN A 185 10.59 -9.18 -13.15
CA GLN A 185 11.60 -8.62 -12.27
C GLN A 185 12.51 -7.74 -13.12
N ARG A 186 12.82 -6.55 -12.63
CA ARG A 186 13.78 -5.64 -13.25
C ARG A 186 15.02 -5.57 -12.38
N THR A 187 16.17 -5.55 -13.03
CA THR A 187 17.43 -5.19 -12.37
C THR A 187 17.72 -3.73 -12.67
N LEU A 188 17.87 -2.93 -11.62
CA LEU A 188 18.12 -1.49 -11.71
C LEU A 188 19.42 -1.15 -10.99
N GLN A 189 20.21 -0.25 -11.57
CA GLN A 189 21.31 0.42 -10.86
C GLN A 189 20.79 1.76 -10.34
N ALA A 190 21.05 2.05 -9.07
CA ALA A 190 20.58 3.29 -8.44
C ALA A 190 21.51 3.71 -7.30
N VAL A 191 21.46 4.99 -6.95
CA VAL A 191 22.16 5.55 -5.79
C VAL A 191 21.16 5.71 -4.64
N PHE A 192 21.48 5.17 -3.47
CA PHE A 192 20.63 5.27 -2.29
C PHE A 192 20.57 6.72 -1.77
N GLU A 193 19.35 7.25 -1.60
CA GLU A 193 19.14 8.58 -1.01
C GLU A 193 18.93 8.47 0.50
N SER A 194 17.82 7.88 0.93
CA SER A 194 17.47 7.74 2.35
C SER A 194 16.31 6.77 2.55
N CYS A 195 16.18 6.22 3.76
CA CYS A 195 14.94 5.63 4.25
C CYS A 195 14.33 6.54 5.32
N ARG A 196 13.04 6.87 5.19
CA ARG A 196 12.33 7.75 6.13
C ARG A 196 11.08 7.07 6.65
N VAL A 197 10.83 7.22 7.95
CA VAL A 197 9.57 6.79 8.56
C VAL A 197 8.60 7.96 8.49
N ALA A 198 7.59 7.86 7.62
CA ALA A 198 6.53 8.86 7.56
C ALA A 198 5.57 8.68 8.75
N PRO A 199 5.15 9.76 9.44
CA PRO A 199 4.10 9.67 10.46
C PRO A 199 2.82 9.11 9.85
N GLY A 200 2.26 8.05 10.45
CA GLY A 200 1.04 7.39 9.95
C GLY A 200 1.26 6.49 8.72
N GLY A 201 2.49 6.26 8.28
CA GLY A 201 2.80 5.35 7.18
C GLY A 201 2.99 3.90 7.63
N ASN A 202 2.55 2.95 6.79
CA ASN A 202 2.74 1.51 6.99
C ASN A 202 4.18 1.06 6.67
N GLY A 203 5.14 1.56 7.46
CA GLY A 203 6.56 1.21 7.38
C GLY A 203 7.43 2.27 6.69
N PRO A 204 8.77 2.18 6.85
CA PRO A 204 9.74 3.09 6.23
C PRO A 204 9.62 3.14 4.71
N LEU A 205 9.72 4.33 4.14
CA LEU A 205 9.86 4.55 2.70
C LEU A 205 11.33 4.78 2.37
N CYS A 206 11.91 3.89 1.58
CA CYS A 206 13.26 4.03 1.06
C CYS A 206 13.23 4.62 -0.36
N SER A 207 14.12 5.58 -0.60
CA SER A 207 14.30 6.31 -1.85
C SER A 207 15.68 6.02 -2.44
N PHE A 208 15.70 5.76 -3.73
CA PHE A 208 16.90 5.67 -4.55
C PHE A 208 16.72 6.55 -5.78
N VAL A 209 17.82 6.96 -6.38
CA VAL A 209 17.85 7.78 -7.60
C VAL A 209 18.51 6.96 -8.70
N GLY A 210 17.75 6.69 -9.75
CA GLY A 210 18.22 6.08 -10.99
C GLY A 210 18.77 7.13 -11.96
N GLN A 211 18.78 6.81 -13.25
CA GLN A 211 19.27 7.74 -14.28
C GLN A 211 18.34 8.95 -14.49
N ASP A 212 17.03 8.72 -14.54
CA ASP A 212 16.03 9.73 -14.88
C ASP A 212 14.81 9.69 -13.94
N ARG A 213 14.81 8.77 -12.98
CA ARG A 213 13.67 8.49 -12.10
C ARG A 213 14.08 8.21 -10.68
N GLN A 214 13.21 8.62 -9.77
CA GLN A 214 13.27 8.16 -8.39
C GLN A 214 12.75 6.71 -8.32
N ILE A 215 13.34 5.88 -7.47
CA ILE A 215 12.86 4.53 -7.19
C ILE A 215 12.45 4.50 -5.72
N LEU A 216 11.17 4.22 -5.48
CA LEU A 216 10.54 4.26 -4.18
C LEU A 216 10.14 2.86 -3.76
N THR A 217 10.51 2.45 -2.55
CA THR A 217 10.09 1.16 -1.99
C THR A 217 9.67 1.33 -0.55
N ARG A 218 8.49 0.80 -0.21
CA ARG A 218 8.00 0.77 1.16
C ARG A 218 8.39 -0.56 1.80
N LEU A 219 9.05 -0.48 2.96
CA LEU A 219 9.43 -1.66 3.75
C LEU A 219 8.21 -2.15 4.53
N LYS A 220 7.33 -2.85 3.82
CA LYS A 220 6.14 -3.50 4.39
C LYS A 220 6.51 -4.80 5.16
N PRO A 221 5.62 -5.32 6.02
CA PRO A 221 5.86 -6.57 6.74
C PRO A 221 6.25 -7.78 5.87
N SER A 222 5.77 -7.86 4.62
CA SER A 222 6.15 -8.93 3.68
C SER A 222 7.60 -8.88 3.20
N VAL A 223 8.32 -7.79 3.41
CA VAL A 223 9.75 -7.67 3.06
C VAL A 223 10.57 -8.48 4.09
N PRO A 224 11.46 -9.39 3.67
CA PRO A 224 12.29 -10.15 4.60
C PRO A 224 13.06 -9.24 5.56
N LYS A 225 12.99 -9.52 6.88
CA LYS A 225 13.61 -8.68 7.93
C LYS A 225 15.11 -8.42 7.70
N SER A 226 15.81 -9.40 7.13
CA SER A 226 17.23 -9.26 6.75
C SER A 226 17.46 -8.22 5.66
N LEU A 227 16.62 -8.23 4.62
CA LEU A 227 16.65 -7.25 3.54
C LEU A 227 16.24 -5.87 4.06
N ALA A 228 15.15 -5.77 4.81
CA ALA A 228 14.70 -4.51 5.41
C ALA A 228 15.80 -3.86 6.27
N ARG A 229 16.48 -4.65 7.12
CA ARG A 229 17.62 -4.17 7.92
C ARG A 229 18.78 -3.68 7.04
N ARG A 230 19.12 -4.43 5.99
CA ARG A 230 20.18 -4.04 5.05
C ARG A 230 19.86 -2.71 4.38
N LEU A 231 18.64 -2.55 3.88
CA LEU A 231 18.17 -1.31 3.23
C LEU A 231 18.22 -0.12 4.19
N MET A 232 17.78 -0.29 5.43
CA MET A 232 17.84 0.74 6.47
C MET A 232 19.27 1.12 6.90
N GLN A 233 20.26 0.27 6.62
CA GLN A 233 21.68 0.48 6.96
C GLN A 233 22.52 0.96 5.78
N LEU A 234 21.93 1.12 4.59
CA LEU A 234 22.66 1.66 3.45
C LEU A 234 23.14 3.10 3.76
N PRO A 235 24.42 3.43 3.51
CA PRO A 235 24.87 4.80 3.63
C PRO A 235 24.30 5.63 2.47
N THR A 236 23.84 6.85 2.76
CA THR A 236 23.42 7.79 1.71
C THR A 236 24.55 7.97 0.69
N GLY A 237 24.20 7.91 -0.60
CA GLY A 237 25.16 7.92 -1.70
C GLY A 237 25.68 6.54 -2.12
N ALA A 238 25.28 5.45 -1.45
CA ALA A 238 25.69 4.10 -1.85
C ALA A 238 25.17 3.74 -3.25
N LEU A 239 26.07 3.31 -4.14
CA LEU A 239 25.70 2.72 -5.42
C LEU A 239 25.26 1.26 -5.20
N VAL A 240 24.07 0.92 -5.68
CA VAL A 240 23.48 -0.40 -5.48
C VAL A 240 22.87 -0.95 -6.78
N ARG A 241 22.86 -2.29 -6.87
CA ARG A 241 22.03 -3.05 -7.79
C ARG A 241 20.81 -3.54 -7.03
N LEU A 242 19.64 -3.21 -7.55
CA LEU A 242 18.35 -3.64 -7.02
C LEU A 242 17.73 -4.65 -7.96
N THR A 243 17.25 -5.78 -7.42
CA THR A 243 16.31 -6.65 -8.10
C THR A 243 14.92 -6.34 -7.57
N VAL A 244 14.01 -5.95 -8.46
CA VAL A 244 12.72 -5.39 -8.05
C VAL A 244 11.55 -5.92 -8.87
N THR A 245 10.36 -5.89 -8.29
CA THR A 245 9.09 -5.93 -9.02
C THR A 245 8.51 -4.51 -9.06
N VAL A 246 8.14 -4.03 -10.26
CA VAL A 246 7.58 -2.69 -10.46
C VAL A 246 6.06 -2.71 -10.32
N PHE A 247 5.51 -1.78 -9.56
CA PHE A 247 4.11 -1.72 -9.18
C PHE A 247 3.39 -0.52 -9.77
N HIS A 248 4.11 0.60 -9.81
CA HIS A 248 3.69 1.82 -10.46
C HIS A 248 4.89 2.36 -11.24
N ASP A 249 4.67 2.61 -12.53
CA ASP A 249 5.67 3.09 -13.46
C ASP A 249 5.18 4.45 -13.97
N SER A 250 5.68 5.52 -13.35
CA SER A 250 5.38 6.90 -13.76
C SER A 250 6.58 7.53 -14.47
N PRO A 251 6.39 8.66 -15.17
CA PRO A 251 7.50 9.36 -15.81
C PRO A 251 8.61 9.82 -14.85
N ASN A 252 8.29 10.09 -13.58
CA ASN A 252 9.24 10.61 -12.58
C ASN A 252 9.66 9.61 -11.50
N ALA A 253 8.90 8.54 -11.31
CA ALA A 253 9.13 7.59 -10.23
C ALA A 253 8.76 6.15 -10.62
N LEU A 254 9.48 5.21 -10.02
CA LEU A 254 9.14 3.80 -9.99
C LEU A 254 8.79 3.42 -8.56
N GLU A 255 7.55 3.01 -8.31
CA GLU A 255 7.21 2.36 -7.05
C GLU A 255 7.42 0.85 -7.19
N VAL A 256 8.20 0.29 -6.28
CA VAL A 256 8.71 -1.08 -6.41
C VAL A 256 8.71 -1.83 -5.08
N LYS A 257 8.72 -3.16 -5.16
CA LYS A 257 9.18 -4.02 -4.06
C LYS A 257 10.56 -4.53 -4.39
N VAL A 258 11.49 -4.26 -3.47
CA VAL A 258 12.84 -4.77 -3.56
C VAL A 258 12.83 -6.23 -3.11
N LEU A 259 13.37 -7.10 -3.98
CA LEU A 259 13.59 -8.51 -3.73
C LEU A 259 15.03 -8.75 -3.28
N GLU A 260 15.97 -7.98 -3.83
CA GLU A 260 17.39 -8.03 -3.48
C GLU A 260 18.03 -6.65 -3.61
N ALA A 261 18.98 -6.35 -2.73
CA ALA A 261 19.84 -5.18 -2.84
C ALA A 261 21.31 -5.59 -2.56
N ALA A 262 22.19 -5.25 -3.50
CA ALA A 262 23.61 -5.51 -3.43
C ALA A 262 24.41 -4.22 -3.68
N HIS A 263 25.45 -3.98 -2.89
CA HIS A 263 26.39 -2.89 -3.15
C HIS A 263 27.12 -3.12 -4.47
N LEU A 264 27.32 -2.03 -5.22
CA LEU A 264 28.20 -2.00 -6.37
C LEU A 264 29.47 -1.22 -6.04
N PRO A 265 30.62 -1.59 -6.64
CA PRO A 265 31.80 -0.75 -6.59
C PRO A 265 31.54 0.59 -7.31
N ALA A 266 32.19 1.66 -6.87
CA ALA A 266 32.06 2.98 -7.48
C ALA A 266 32.58 2.97 -8.92
N ASP A 267 31.70 3.26 -9.88
CA ASP A 267 32.09 3.59 -11.25
C ASP A 267 32.47 5.09 -11.39
N GLU A 268 32.97 5.50 -12.55
CA GLU A 268 33.42 6.88 -12.75
C GLU A 268 32.29 7.90 -12.61
N ALA A 269 31.08 7.59 -13.05
CA ALA A 269 29.93 8.49 -12.90
C ALA A 269 29.52 8.64 -11.42
N HIS A 270 29.54 7.55 -10.66
CA HIS A 270 29.32 7.55 -9.22
C HIS A 270 30.40 8.34 -8.48
N LYS A 271 31.67 8.22 -8.87
CA LYS A 271 32.76 9.04 -8.31
C LYS A 271 32.51 10.53 -8.53
N GLN A 272 32.10 10.95 -9.73
CA GLN A 272 31.73 12.35 -9.99
C GLN A 272 30.59 12.82 -9.07
N LEU A 273 29.56 12.00 -8.86
CA LEU A 273 28.48 12.32 -7.92
C LEU A 273 28.98 12.44 -6.47
N MET A 274 29.95 11.61 -6.07
CA MET A 274 30.57 11.68 -4.74
C MET A 274 31.52 12.88 -4.59
N ASP A 275 32.17 13.31 -5.67
CA ASP A 275 32.97 14.54 -5.68
C ASP A 275 32.10 15.80 -5.62
N LEU A 276 30.84 15.73 -6.05
CA LEU A 276 29.87 16.83 -5.96
C LEU A 276 29.36 17.11 -4.52
N GLN A 277 29.56 16.22 -3.55
CA GLN A 277 28.99 16.33 -2.20
C GLN A 277 29.42 17.61 -1.47
N GLY A 278 28.51 18.26 -0.74
CA GLY A 278 28.81 19.50 0.02
C GLY A 278 28.14 20.74 -0.59
N THR A 279 28.52 21.92 -0.11
CA THR A 279 27.90 23.20 -0.50
C THR A 279 28.71 23.93 -1.55
N TRP A 280 28.03 24.43 -2.57
CA TRP A 280 28.57 25.18 -3.70
C TRP A 280 27.91 26.55 -3.77
N VAL A 281 28.71 27.60 -3.98
CA VAL A 281 28.27 29.00 -4.05
C VAL A 281 28.68 29.58 -5.40
N SER A 282 27.76 30.25 -6.09
CA SER A 282 28.03 30.86 -7.40
C SER A 282 29.11 31.93 -7.28
N THR A 283 30.01 32.00 -8.27
CA THR A 283 31.09 32.99 -8.33
C THR A 283 30.60 34.38 -8.71
N ILE A 284 29.44 34.47 -9.37
CA ILE A 284 28.87 35.72 -9.89
C ILE A 284 27.70 36.24 -9.06
N ASP A 285 27.04 35.38 -8.27
CA ASP A 285 25.99 35.75 -7.33
C ASP A 285 26.12 34.96 -6.02
N PRO A 286 26.68 35.54 -4.94
CA PRO A 286 26.87 34.83 -3.69
C PRO A 286 25.56 34.45 -2.98
N ASN A 287 24.41 34.95 -3.45
CA ASN A 287 23.10 34.55 -2.94
C ASN A 287 22.59 33.26 -3.56
N ASP A 288 23.14 32.85 -4.71
CA ASP A 288 22.84 31.58 -5.38
C ASP A 288 23.81 30.49 -4.90
N SER A 289 23.25 29.47 -4.26
CA SER A 289 24.02 28.35 -3.75
C SER A 289 23.19 27.08 -3.72
N PHE A 290 23.85 25.93 -3.69
CA PHE A 290 23.18 24.65 -3.48
C PHE A 290 24.02 23.74 -2.61
N THR A 291 23.38 22.77 -1.98
CA THR A 291 24.05 21.72 -1.20
C THR A 291 23.67 20.36 -1.73
N VAL A 292 24.67 19.54 -2.04
CA VAL A 292 24.51 18.16 -2.50
C VAL A 292 24.69 17.21 -1.32
N HIS A 293 23.74 16.30 -1.13
CA HIS A 293 23.79 15.23 -0.13
C HIS A 293 23.24 13.93 -0.73
N GLY A 294 24.10 12.93 -0.90
CA GLY A 294 23.83 11.73 -1.68
C GLY A 294 23.49 12.08 -3.13
N PRO A 295 22.45 11.49 -3.72
CA PRO A 295 22.01 11.79 -5.07
C PRO A 295 21.01 12.95 -5.16
N SER A 296 20.97 13.85 -4.18
CA SER A 296 20.01 14.96 -4.15
C SER A 296 20.72 16.28 -3.88
N ARG A 297 20.25 17.37 -4.49
CA ARG A 297 20.63 18.73 -4.12
C ARG A 297 19.45 19.55 -3.61
N MET A 298 19.74 20.47 -2.70
CA MET A 298 18.84 21.54 -2.31
C MET A 298 19.41 22.86 -2.80
N ASN A 299 18.65 23.58 -3.61
CA ASN A 299 18.99 24.92 -4.09
C ASN A 299 18.55 25.98 -3.06
N PHE A 300 19.30 27.07 -2.98
CA PHE A 300 19.06 28.20 -2.09
C PHE A 300 19.26 29.51 -2.85
N TYR A 301 18.36 30.46 -2.61
CA TYR A 301 18.51 31.84 -3.07
C TYR A 301 18.24 32.80 -1.91
N LEU A 302 19.16 33.73 -1.66
CA LEU A 302 19.12 34.62 -0.48
C LEU A 302 18.96 33.84 0.85
N GLY A 303 19.57 32.66 0.92
CA GLY A 303 19.50 31.75 2.08
C GLY A 303 18.19 30.98 2.24
N ALA A 304 17.17 31.25 1.43
CA ALA A 304 15.92 30.50 1.44
C ALA A 304 16.02 29.28 0.53
N ALA A 305 15.61 28.10 1.03
CA ALA A 305 15.54 26.89 0.22
C ALA A 305 14.46 27.05 -0.87
N THR A 306 14.81 26.77 -2.13
CA THR A 306 13.92 26.95 -3.28
C THR A 306 13.39 25.62 -3.78
N THR A 307 14.26 24.75 -4.26
CA THR A 307 13.88 23.50 -4.90
C THR A 307 14.81 22.37 -4.48
N ARG A 308 14.22 21.21 -4.19
CA ARG A 308 14.95 19.95 -4.05
C ARG A 308 14.93 19.23 -5.39
N GLU A 309 16.11 18.80 -5.82
CA GLU A 309 16.30 18.08 -7.06
C GLU A 309 17.07 16.79 -6.81
N PHE A 310 16.82 15.80 -7.65
CA PHE A 310 17.59 14.57 -7.76
C PHE A 310 18.66 14.75 -8.83
N LEU A 311 19.80 14.10 -8.62
CA LEU A 311 20.97 14.19 -9.47
C LEU A 311 21.34 12.81 -10.00
N SER A 312 21.59 12.72 -11.29
CA SER A 312 22.29 11.59 -11.90
C SER A 312 23.45 12.09 -12.75
N VAL A 313 24.54 11.32 -12.74
CA VAL A 313 25.70 11.57 -13.60
C VAL A 313 25.77 10.45 -14.61
N SER A 314 25.91 10.79 -15.89
CA SER A 314 26.10 9.79 -16.94
C SER A 314 26.71 10.40 -18.20
N PRO A 315 27.15 9.59 -19.19
CA PRO A 315 27.72 10.11 -20.43
C PRO A 315 26.72 10.85 -21.33
N GLN A 316 25.42 10.81 -21.03
CA GLN A 316 24.37 11.45 -21.84
C GLN A 316 23.20 11.93 -20.99
N CYS A 317 22.58 13.04 -21.36
CA CYS A 317 21.43 13.60 -20.66
C CYS A 317 20.38 14.06 -21.66
N LEU A 318 19.16 13.54 -21.58
CA LEU A 318 18.03 13.87 -22.46
C LEU A 318 18.38 13.88 -23.97
N GLY A 319 19.19 12.92 -24.42
CA GLY A 319 19.63 12.81 -25.82
C GLY A 319 20.83 13.68 -26.20
N HIS A 320 21.33 14.53 -25.29
CA HIS A 320 22.61 15.20 -25.43
C HIS A 320 23.74 14.28 -24.97
N VAL A 321 24.70 14.02 -25.85
CA VAL A 321 25.93 13.27 -25.52
C VAL A 321 26.97 14.25 -24.98
N ALA A 322 27.68 13.87 -23.92
CA ALA A 322 28.75 14.68 -23.36
C ALA A 322 29.83 14.98 -24.42
N GLN A 323 30.35 16.21 -24.44
CA GLN A 323 31.50 16.59 -25.27
C GLN A 323 32.82 16.14 -24.61
N GLY A 324 32.90 14.86 -24.27
CA GLY A 324 33.89 14.29 -23.36
C GLY A 324 33.45 14.35 -21.89
N GLY A 325 33.93 13.42 -21.07
CA GLY A 325 33.57 13.36 -19.64
C GLY A 325 32.11 12.96 -19.39
N PHE A 326 31.43 13.68 -18.51
CA PHE A 326 30.09 13.33 -18.02
C PHE A 326 29.13 14.53 -18.05
N THR A 327 27.84 14.20 -18.10
CA THR A 327 26.73 15.13 -17.90
C THR A 327 26.11 14.94 -16.52
N LEU A 328 25.59 16.03 -15.97
CA LEU A 328 24.75 16.06 -14.77
C LEU A 328 23.30 16.30 -15.21
N HIS A 329 22.41 15.36 -14.90
CA HIS A 329 20.97 15.54 -15.00
C HIS A 329 20.43 15.92 -13.63
N ALA A 330 19.65 17.00 -13.56
CA ALA A 330 19.00 17.46 -12.34
C ALA A 330 17.49 17.61 -12.59
N TRP A 331 16.64 16.96 -11.80
CA TRP A 331 15.18 17.05 -11.95
C TRP A 331 14.49 17.06 -10.60
N SER A 332 13.23 17.51 -10.55
CA SER A 332 12.45 17.52 -9.32
C SER A 332 11.25 16.58 -9.42
N LYS A 333 10.53 16.40 -8.31
CA LYS A 333 9.27 15.64 -8.33
C LYS A 333 8.21 16.30 -9.24
N ASP A 334 8.29 17.63 -9.41
CA ASP A 334 7.29 18.45 -10.10
C ASP A 334 7.69 18.74 -11.57
N ASP A 335 8.98 18.65 -11.90
CA ASP A 335 9.52 18.79 -13.26
C ASP A 335 10.30 17.54 -13.68
N THR A 336 9.67 16.78 -14.56
CA THR A 336 10.12 15.46 -15.02
C THR A 336 11.17 15.50 -16.13
N LYS A 337 11.28 16.62 -16.85
CA LYS A 337 12.34 16.77 -17.86
C LYS A 337 13.65 17.10 -17.17
N GLY A 338 13.60 18.02 -16.21
CA GLY A 338 14.78 18.51 -15.54
C GLY A 338 15.73 19.25 -16.49
N LEU A 339 16.95 19.46 -16.01
CA LEU A 339 17.98 20.25 -16.65
C LEU A 339 19.23 19.40 -16.87
N CYS A 340 19.86 19.58 -18.02
CA CYS A 340 21.09 18.88 -18.39
C CYS A 340 22.27 19.84 -18.42
N TYR A 341 23.35 19.45 -17.75
CA TYR A 341 24.60 20.19 -17.72
C TYR A 341 25.76 19.30 -18.17
N GLN A 342 26.69 19.85 -18.94
CA GLN A 342 28.02 19.28 -19.08
C GLN A 342 28.81 19.60 -17.80
N ILE A 343 29.51 18.61 -17.24
CA ILE A 343 30.50 18.85 -16.20
C ILE A 343 31.81 19.21 -16.91
N ASP A 344 32.11 20.50 -16.99
CA ASP A 344 33.34 21.01 -17.62
C ASP A 344 34.53 20.91 -16.66
N ARG A 345 34.28 21.13 -15.36
CA ARG A 345 35.27 21.01 -14.30
C ARG A 345 34.58 20.58 -13.01
N LEU A 346 35.18 19.62 -12.31
CA LEU A 346 34.82 19.26 -10.95
C LEU A 346 36.09 18.88 -10.19
N ASP A 347 36.42 19.67 -9.18
CA ASP A 347 37.50 19.36 -8.24
C ASP A 347 37.11 19.72 -6.80
N ARG A 348 38.10 19.77 -5.89
CA ARG A 348 37.86 20.03 -4.47
C ARG A 348 37.36 21.45 -4.18
N GLU A 349 37.63 22.41 -5.05
CA GLU A 349 37.33 23.83 -4.80
C GLU A 349 36.39 24.41 -5.85
N TYR A 350 36.45 23.93 -7.09
CA TYR A 350 35.76 24.53 -8.23
C TYR A 350 34.84 23.53 -8.95
N LEU A 351 33.70 24.05 -9.37
CA LEU A 351 32.75 23.38 -10.24
C LEU A 351 32.35 24.31 -11.37
N THR A 352 32.50 23.83 -12.60
CA THR A 352 32.00 24.51 -13.80
C THR A 352 31.00 23.59 -14.47
N LEU A 353 29.76 24.04 -14.53
CA LEU A 353 28.66 23.39 -15.25
C LEU A 353 28.32 24.21 -16.48
N ARG A 354 28.08 23.56 -17.61
CA ARG A 354 27.57 24.24 -18.81
C ARG A 354 26.17 23.75 -19.12
N PHE A 355 25.20 24.65 -19.08
CA PHE A 355 23.82 24.32 -19.41
C PHE A 355 23.72 23.94 -20.88
N LEU A 356 23.37 22.68 -21.16
CA LEU A 356 23.48 22.12 -22.51
C LEU A 356 22.59 22.80 -23.57
N PRO A 357 21.35 23.25 -23.26
CA PRO A 357 20.52 23.94 -24.24
C PRO A 357 21.02 25.32 -24.69
N SER A 358 21.64 26.11 -23.80
CA SER A 358 22.10 27.47 -24.13
C SER A 358 23.62 27.60 -24.28
N GLY A 359 24.39 26.64 -23.79
CA GLY A 359 25.84 26.71 -23.70
C GLY A 359 26.35 27.63 -22.57
N GLN A 360 25.47 28.17 -21.73
CA GLN A 360 25.86 29.07 -20.65
C GLN A 360 26.67 28.33 -19.58
N ALA A 361 27.84 28.86 -19.25
CA ALA A 361 28.66 28.37 -18.14
C ALA A 361 28.17 28.94 -16.79
N LEU A 362 28.17 28.07 -15.79
CA LEU A 362 27.84 28.33 -14.40
C LEU A 362 29.03 27.89 -13.55
N GLU A 363 29.60 28.82 -12.80
CA GLU A 363 30.80 28.61 -12.02
C GLU A 363 30.50 28.71 -10.53
N TYR A 364 31.00 27.74 -9.78
CA TYR A 364 30.78 27.64 -8.35
C TYR A 364 32.09 27.37 -7.61
N ILE A 365 32.19 27.90 -6.40
CA ILE A 365 33.25 27.59 -5.44
C ILE A 365 32.64 26.80 -4.28
N ARG A 366 33.34 25.75 -3.86
CA ARG A 366 32.94 24.94 -2.72
C ARG A 366 33.09 25.73 -1.43
N LYS A 367 32.08 25.71 -0.57
CA LYS A 367 32.14 26.31 0.76
C LYS A 367 33.04 25.45 1.67
N PRO A 368 34.08 26.01 2.30
CA PRO A 368 34.95 25.25 3.19
C PRO A 368 34.20 24.64 4.38
N GLY A 369 34.52 23.39 4.72
CA GLY A 369 33.92 22.68 5.88
C GLY A 369 32.47 22.22 5.68
N SER A 370 32.02 22.12 4.42
CA SER A 370 30.69 21.57 4.05
C SER A 370 30.74 20.12 3.60
#